data_AF-A0ABD6F003-F1
#
_entry.id   AF-A0ABD6F003-F1
#
_cell.length_a   1.000
_cell.length_b   1.000
_cell.length_c   1.000
_cell.angle_alpha   90.00
_cell.angle_beta   90.00
_cell.angle_gamma   90.00
#
_symmetry.space_group_name_H-M   'P 1'
#
loop_
_entity.id
_entity.type
_entity.pdbx_description
1 polymer ?
#
loop_
_entity_poly.entity_id
_entity_poly.type
_entity_poly.pdbx_seq_one_letter_code
_entity_poly.pdbx_strand_id
1 'polypeptide(L)'
;VLVTVITAESAVRKTPNKRLVNKPLPGAAFEYDGRIESGYLNGNKEGNLKLFYMFFQSQSKGDNVPLLLWLNGGPGYSSLVGAFAEIGPFLVNKDYSLYQNAYAFNRVDAL
;
A
#
# COMPACT_ATOMS: atom_id res chain seq x y z
N VAL A 1 0.00 -2.07 15.35
CA VAL A 1 -0.41 -1.04 14.38
C VAL A 1 0.31 -1.34 13.08
N LEU A 2 -0.40 -1.87 12.08
CA LEU A 2 0.11 -1.94 10.70
C LEU A 2 -0.29 -0.64 10.01
N VAL A 3 0.63 -0.03 9.26
CA VAL A 3 0.42 1.25 8.58
C VAL A 3 0.37 0.99 7.08
N THR A 4 -0.72 1.34 6.40
CA THR A 4 -0.74 1.29 4.93
C THR A 4 -0.40 2.70 4.44
N VAL A 5 0.66 2.84 3.66
CA VAL A 5 1.01 4.13 3.07
C VAL A 5 0.56 4.07 1.61
N ILE A 6 -0.48 4.80 1.25
CA ILE A 6 -0.89 4.93 -0.15
C ILE A 6 -0.25 6.23 -0.66
N THR A 7 0.54 6.17 -1.74
CA THR A 7 1.25 7.30 -2.37
C THR A 7 2.26 8.10 -1.52
N ALA A 8 3.41 8.45 -2.12
CA ALA A 8 4.62 9.18 -1.66
C ALA A 8 5.91 8.41 -1.89
N GLU A 9 6.76 8.96 -2.76
CA GLU A 9 8.08 8.39 -2.96
C GLU A 9 9.07 8.76 -1.85
N SER A 10 8.94 9.94 -1.24
CA SER A 10 10.00 10.53 -0.38
C SER A 10 10.27 9.75 0.91
N ALA A 11 9.22 9.39 1.67
CA ALA A 11 9.35 8.65 2.92
C ALA A 11 9.78 7.19 2.69
N VAL A 12 9.33 6.60 1.59
CA VAL A 12 9.62 5.21 1.22
C VAL A 12 11.05 5.06 0.69
N ARG A 13 11.63 6.09 0.03
CA ARG A 13 13.00 6.03 -0.51
C ARG A 13 14.07 5.72 0.55
N LYS A 14 13.86 6.11 1.82
CA LYS A 14 14.84 6.01 2.92
C LYS A 14 14.71 4.74 3.78
N THR A 15 13.81 3.80 3.47
CA THR A 15 13.64 2.59 4.29
C THR A 15 14.73 1.55 4.00
N PRO A 16 15.47 1.07 5.02
CA PRO A 16 16.64 0.18 4.80
C PRO A 16 16.31 -1.21 4.25
N ASN A 17 15.03 -1.62 4.22
CA ASN A 17 14.60 -2.96 3.84
C ASN A 17 13.30 -2.94 3.02
N LYS A 18 13.22 -2.07 1.99
CA LYS A 18 12.11 -2.10 1.04
C LYS A 18 12.27 -3.28 0.10
N ARG A 19 11.18 -4.01 -0.13
CA ARG A 19 11.09 -5.05 -1.15
C ARG A 19 10.14 -4.59 -2.23
N LEU A 20 10.66 -4.48 -3.46
CA LEU A 20 9.83 -4.36 -4.65
C LEU A 20 9.04 -5.65 -4.81
N VAL A 21 7.73 -5.52 -4.96
CA VAL A 21 6.86 -6.64 -5.34
C VAL A 21 6.83 -6.66 -6.86
N ASN A 22 7.81 -7.33 -7.46
CA ASN A 22 8.04 -7.39 -8.91
C ASN A 22 7.38 -8.61 -9.59
N LYS A 23 6.67 -9.42 -8.82
CA LYS A 23 5.84 -10.53 -9.31
C LYS A 23 4.38 -10.23 -8.99
N PRO A 24 3.43 -10.72 -9.80
CA PRO A 24 2.03 -10.70 -9.42
C PRO A 24 1.86 -11.27 -8.02
N LEU A 25 1.05 -10.58 -7.20
CA LEU A 25 0.70 -11.10 -5.88
C LEU A 25 0.01 -12.47 -6.07
N PRO A 26 0.26 -13.46 -5.19
CA PRO A 26 -0.50 -14.70 -5.21
C PRO A 26 -2.01 -14.41 -5.22
N GLY A 27 -2.74 -15.08 -6.11
CA GLY A 27 -4.18 -14.85 -6.30
C GLY A 27 -4.52 -13.77 -7.35
N ALA A 28 -3.57 -12.97 -7.82
CA ALA A 28 -3.79 -12.04 -8.94
C ALA A 28 -3.65 -12.78 -10.28
N ALA A 29 -4.77 -13.00 -10.96
CA ALA A 29 -4.81 -13.54 -12.32
C ALA A 29 -4.68 -12.46 -13.43
N PHE A 30 -4.17 -11.28 -13.06
CA PHE A 30 -4.03 -10.12 -13.94
C PHE A 30 -2.65 -9.47 -13.75
N GLU A 31 -2.20 -8.74 -14.77
CA GLU A 31 -1.03 -7.89 -14.67
C GLU A 31 -1.37 -6.55 -14.00
N TYR A 32 -0.47 -6.06 -13.17
CA TYR A 32 -0.57 -4.76 -12.53
C TYR A 32 0.66 -3.93 -12.87
N ASP A 33 0.45 -2.86 -13.61
CA ASP A 33 1.50 -1.96 -14.11
C ASP A 33 1.95 -0.93 -13.07
N GLY A 34 1.39 -0.97 -11.86
CA GLY A 34 1.80 -0.08 -10.77
C GLY A 34 2.95 -0.68 -9.95
N ARG A 35 3.82 0.17 -9.43
CA ARG A 35 4.84 -0.26 -8.45
C ARG A 35 4.20 -0.51 -7.10
N ILE A 36 4.53 -1.65 -6.51
CA ILE A 36 4.16 -2.01 -5.14
C ILE A 36 5.44 -2.24 -4.36
N GLU A 37 5.49 -1.69 -3.16
CA GLU A 37 6.58 -1.93 -2.22
C GLU A 37 6.06 -2.36 -0.86
N SER A 38 6.86 -3.11 -0.12
CA SER A 38 6.58 -3.41 1.29
C SER A 38 7.87 -3.40 2.09
N GLY A 39 7.75 -3.23 3.41
CA GLY A 39 8.90 -3.23 4.29
C GLY A 39 8.55 -2.79 5.70
N TYR A 40 9.55 -2.30 6.43
CA TYR A 40 9.39 -1.81 7.80
C TYR A 40 9.91 -0.38 7.96
N LEU A 41 9.12 0.44 8.62
CA LEU A 41 9.46 1.77 9.12
C LEU A 41 9.89 1.68 10.59
N ASN A 42 10.80 2.55 11.02
CA ASN A 42 11.09 2.71 12.45
C ASN A 42 9.95 3.51 13.09
N GLY A 43 9.26 2.92 14.06
CA GLY A 43 8.18 3.56 14.80
C GLY A 43 8.66 4.43 15.96
N ASN A 44 9.95 4.35 16.33
CA ASN A 44 10.57 5.16 17.37
C ASN A 44 12.04 5.46 17.06
N LYS A 45 12.64 6.37 17.83
CA LYS A 45 14.02 6.83 17.63
C LYS A 45 15.04 5.72 17.87
N GLU A 46 14.75 4.84 18.80
CA GLU A 46 15.60 3.70 19.18
C GLU A 46 15.61 2.60 18.10
N GLY A 47 14.63 2.63 17.18
CA GLY A 47 14.56 1.71 16.05
C GLY A 47 14.21 0.27 16.43
N ASN A 48 13.84 -0.02 17.68
CA ASN A 48 13.36 -1.34 18.10
C ASN A 48 11.85 -1.54 17.85
N LEU A 49 11.08 -0.46 17.67
CA LEU A 49 9.71 -0.54 17.15
C LEU A 49 9.74 -0.54 15.62
N LYS A 50 9.23 -1.61 15.01
CA LYS A 50 9.10 -1.72 13.55
C LYS A 50 7.62 -1.72 13.14
N LEU A 51 7.26 -0.82 12.25
CA LEU A 51 5.91 -0.72 11.66
C LEU A 51 5.98 -1.27 10.25
N PHE A 52 5.25 -2.36 9.98
CA PHE A 52 5.14 -2.87 8.63
C PHE A 52 4.35 -1.88 7.75
N TYR A 53 4.79 -1.71 6.51
CA TYR A 53 4.07 -0.96 5.48
C TYR A 53 3.89 -1.74 4.18
N MET A 54 2.79 -1.44 3.50
CA MET A 54 2.58 -1.75 2.08
C MET A 54 2.28 -0.44 1.35
N PHE A 55 2.98 -0.24 0.25
CA PHE A 55 2.96 0.96 -0.57
C PHE A 55 2.48 0.65 -1.97
N PHE A 56 1.53 1.44 -2.46
CA PHE A 56 1.03 1.39 -3.82
C PHE A 56 1.31 2.72 -4.50
N GLN A 57 2.09 2.69 -5.58
CA GLN A 57 2.33 3.87 -6.40
C GLN A 57 1.03 4.33 -7.06
N SER A 58 0.92 5.63 -7.26
CA SER A 58 -0.18 6.20 -8.01
C SER A 58 -0.17 5.73 -9.46
N GLN A 59 -1.36 5.55 -10.02
CA GLN A 59 -1.58 5.33 -11.45
C GLN A 59 -1.86 6.65 -12.20
N SER A 60 -1.96 7.76 -11.47
CA SER A 60 -2.01 9.11 -12.04
C SER A 60 -0.72 9.43 -12.80
N LYS A 61 -0.86 10.12 -13.95
CA LYS A 61 0.26 10.62 -14.75
C LYS A 61 0.60 12.08 -14.45
N GLY A 62 -0.09 12.71 -13.49
CA GLY A 62 0.18 14.08 -13.10
C GLY A 62 1.49 14.23 -12.35
N ASP A 63 2.16 15.36 -12.52
CA ASP A 63 3.45 15.64 -11.86
C ASP A 63 3.31 15.94 -10.35
N ASN A 64 2.09 16.19 -9.86
CA ASN A 64 1.79 16.62 -8.49
C ASN A 64 0.88 15.65 -7.72
N VAL A 65 1.27 14.36 -7.63
CA VAL A 65 0.49 13.39 -6.85
C VAL A 65 0.86 13.46 -5.35
N PRO A 66 -0.10 13.68 -4.43
CA PRO A 66 0.16 13.78 -3.00
C PRO A 66 0.44 12.42 -2.34
N LEU A 67 0.93 12.46 -1.10
CA LEU A 67 1.09 11.32 -0.17
C LEU A 67 -0.20 11.06 0.62
N LEU A 68 -0.77 9.86 0.57
CA LEU A 68 -1.92 9.44 1.37
C LEU A 68 -1.58 8.35 2.42
N LEU A 69 -1.32 8.76 3.66
CA LEU A 69 -1.22 7.81 4.75
C LEU A 69 -2.60 7.25 5.13
N TRP A 70 -2.78 5.92 5.11
CA TRP A 70 -4.01 5.25 5.53
C TRP A 70 -3.81 4.39 6.78
N LEU A 71 -4.66 4.61 7.78
CA LEU A 71 -4.63 3.92 9.06
C LEU A 71 -6.02 3.39 9.39
N ASN A 72 -6.18 2.08 9.48
CA ASN A 72 -7.39 1.50 10.07
C ASN A 72 -7.38 1.68 11.59
N GLY A 73 -8.59 1.85 12.15
CA GLY A 73 -8.81 2.14 13.57
C GLY A 73 -8.87 0.90 14.48
N GLY A 74 -9.81 0.89 15.43
CA GLY A 74 -9.96 -0.17 16.42
C GLY A 74 -9.83 0.36 17.84
N PRO A 75 -8.86 -0.12 18.65
CA PRO A 75 -7.43 -0.27 18.32
C PRO A 75 -6.97 -1.68 17.91
N GLY A 76 -5.83 -1.76 17.22
CA GLY A 76 -5.11 -3.02 16.95
C GLY A 76 -5.41 -3.68 15.60
N TYR A 77 -6.39 -3.18 14.84
CA TYR A 77 -6.67 -3.71 13.50
C TYR A 77 -5.53 -3.40 12.52
N SER A 78 -5.40 -4.26 11.51
CA SER A 78 -4.41 -4.10 10.46
C SER A 78 -4.90 -3.14 9.38
N SER A 79 -4.05 -2.20 8.96
CA SER A 79 -4.36 -1.36 7.80
C SER A 79 -4.36 -2.11 6.47
N LEU A 80 -3.97 -3.38 6.46
CA LEU A 80 -4.14 -4.26 5.29
C LEU A 80 -5.61 -4.54 4.99
N VAL A 81 -6.52 -4.36 5.95
CA VAL A 81 -7.97 -4.37 5.67
C VAL A 81 -8.29 -3.26 4.68
N GLY A 82 -7.84 -2.03 4.92
CA GLY A 82 -8.00 -0.94 3.95
C GLY A 82 -7.36 -1.22 2.60
N ALA A 83 -6.20 -1.87 2.60
CA ALA A 83 -5.48 -2.21 1.37
C ALA A 83 -6.18 -3.27 0.51
N PHE A 84 -6.90 -4.23 1.12
CA PHE A 84 -7.41 -5.42 0.41
C PHE A 84 -8.93 -5.63 0.51
N ALA A 85 -9.63 -4.78 1.25
CA ALA A 85 -11.08 -4.87 1.43
C ALA A 85 -11.80 -3.51 1.28
N GLU A 86 -11.07 -2.38 1.23
CA GLU A 86 -11.69 -1.05 1.15
C GLU A 86 -11.17 -0.26 -0.07
N ILE A 87 -10.01 0.38 0.05
CA ILE A 87 -9.58 1.46 -0.85
C ILE A 87 -8.33 1.16 -1.69
N GLY A 88 -7.65 0.04 -1.43
CA GLY A 88 -6.45 -0.31 -2.18
C GLY A 88 -6.72 -0.77 -3.62
N PRO A 89 -5.65 -1.00 -4.42
CA PRO A 89 -5.76 -1.35 -5.83
C PRO A 89 -6.36 -2.73 -6.10
N PHE A 90 -6.38 -3.60 -5.10
CA PHE A 90 -6.90 -4.96 -5.21
C PHE A 90 -7.86 -5.23 -4.07
N LEU A 91 -8.88 -6.03 -4.36
CA LEU A 91 -9.79 -6.57 -3.36
C LEU A 91 -9.68 -8.09 -3.36
N VAL A 92 -9.94 -8.70 -2.20
CA VAL A 92 -9.87 -10.15 -1.98
C VAL A 92 -11.25 -10.78 -2.12
N ASN A 93 -11.37 -11.77 -3.01
CA ASN A 93 -12.55 -12.62 -3.13
C ASN A 93 -12.62 -13.67 -2.02
N LYS A 94 -13.78 -14.33 -1.89
CA LYS A 94 -13.99 -15.41 -0.90
C LYS A 94 -13.07 -16.62 -1.11
N ASP A 95 -12.63 -16.86 -2.34
CA ASP A 95 -11.68 -17.91 -2.73
C ASP A 95 -10.21 -17.48 -2.61
N TYR A 96 -9.97 -16.31 -1.99
CA TYR A 96 -8.67 -15.66 -1.85
C TYR A 96 -8.02 -15.22 -3.17
N SER A 97 -8.75 -15.25 -4.29
CA SER A 97 -8.30 -14.60 -5.51
C SER A 97 -8.34 -13.07 -5.33
N LEU A 98 -7.49 -12.37 -6.08
CA LEU A 98 -7.50 -10.92 -6.15
C LEU A 98 -8.27 -10.48 -7.39
N TYR A 99 -8.95 -9.35 -7.30
CA TYR A 99 -9.49 -8.61 -8.44
C TYR A 99 -9.13 -7.12 -8.31
N GLN A 100 -9.04 -6.42 -9.44
CA GLN A 100 -8.71 -5.01 -9.44
C GLN A 100 -9.87 -4.17 -8.90
N ASN A 101 -9.55 -3.22 -8.02
CA ASN A 101 -10.50 -2.22 -7.55
C ASN A 101 -10.58 -1.07 -8.56
N ALA A 102 -11.74 -0.89 -9.18
CA ALA A 102 -11.99 0.20 -10.12
C ALA A 102 -11.99 1.58 -9.44
N TYR A 103 -12.27 1.62 -8.13
CA TYR A 103 -12.37 2.85 -7.32
C TYR A 103 -11.18 3.00 -6.36
N ALA A 104 -10.06 2.34 -6.67
CA ALA A 104 -8.88 2.39 -5.83
C ALA A 104 -8.37 3.83 -5.65
N PHE A 105 -7.98 4.19 -4.43
CA PHE A 105 -7.55 5.55 -4.12
C PHE A 105 -6.20 5.90 -4.77
N ASN A 106 -5.43 4.91 -5.22
CA ASN A 106 -4.21 5.15 -5.99
C ASN A 106 -4.46 5.36 -7.49
N ARG A 107 -5.72 5.41 -7.96
CA ARG A 107 -6.09 5.77 -9.34
C ARG A 107 -6.39 7.28 -9.51
N VAL A 108 -6.46 8.04 -8.43
CA VAL A 108 -6.99 9.41 -8.45
C VAL A 108 -5.92 10.41 -8.91
N ASP A 109 -6.24 11.17 -9.96
CA ASP A 109 -5.54 12.40 -10.35
C ASP A 109 -5.95 13.54 -9.38
N ALA A 110 -5.51 13.46 -8.12
CA ALA A 110 -5.84 14.41 -7.04
C ALA A 110 -7.34 14.56 -6.68
N LEU A 111 -7.61 14.76 -5.39
CA LEU A 111 -8.89 15.27 -4.89
C LEU A 111 -9.06 16.74 -5.25
#